data_AF-A0A2T2TLI7-F1
#
_entry.id   AF-A0A2T2TLI7-F1
#
_cell.length_a   1.000
_cell.length_b   1.000
_cell.length_c   1.000
_cell.angle_alpha   90.00
_cell.angle_beta   90.00
_cell.angle_gamma   90.00
#
_symmetry.space_group_name_H-M   'P 1'
#
loop_
_entity.id
_entity.type
_entity.pdbx_description
1 polymer ?
#
loop_
_entity_poly.entity_id
_entity_poly.type
_entity_poly.pdbx_seq_one_letter_code
_entity_poly.pdbx_strand_id
1 'polypeptide(L)'
;MRITPFATGNPKRTFNPNPSTRARPNMTLAERAVRSLAAMKPNPQPPLLRLRHPLVLMHGFGVLAAFGRGGMLHEQAMHLRKRGVWAFAPNVSPYHTVSARADQWGARLTHILRETDADQVHLVAHSMGGLDARFLVSRRGWAERVATLTTVSTPHRGTSAADFVMEQPDRLIALLAAAAEWLGRQILPDDDASDFTRAVRELRPAHVQGTFNPATPDAPSVDYRSYAGRAGRGTDVPINPFFRLLNHVIYEREGVNDGYVATESARWGDFRGALDADHARQVGLAAGGLRRVPAADAFYRTLAQDLADEEDDRR
;
A
#
# COMPACT_ATOMS: atom_id res chain seq x y z
N MET A 1 -17.69 38.05 80.28
CA MET A 1 -19.14 37.79 80.15
C MET A 1 -19.60 38.44 78.85
N ARG A 2 -20.42 37.77 78.01
CA ARG A 2 -20.95 38.33 76.75
C ARG A 2 -21.53 39.72 76.99
N ILE A 3 -21.18 40.70 76.14
CA ILE A 3 -21.82 42.02 76.08
C ILE A 3 -21.93 42.45 74.59
N THR A 4 -23.19 42.68 74.20
CA THR A 4 -23.79 43.33 73.00
C THR A 4 -23.67 44.88 73.09
N PRO A 5 -24.41 45.73 72.34
CA PRO A 5 -24.53 46.04 70.89
C PRO A 5 -24.44 47.59 70.61
N PHE A 6 -25.07 48.09 69.51
CA PHE A 6 -25.38 49.49 69.06
C PHE A 6 -24.55 50.02 67.85
N ALA A 7 -25.14 50.28 66.65
CA ALA A 7 -26.01 51.40 66.17
C ALA A 7 -25.20 52.70 65.89
N THR A 8 -25.40 53.59 64.88
CA THR A 8 -26.57 54.17 64.18
C THR A 8 -26.19 55.02 62.92
N GLY A 9 -27.13 55.16 61.95
CA GLY A 9 -27.45 56.25 60.95
C GLY A 9 -26.41 57.29 60.45
N ASN A 10 -26.09 57.46 59.14
CA ASN A 10 -26.78 58.03 57.93
C ASN A 10 -26.67 59.58 57.74
N PRO A 11 -26.45 60.12 56.50
CA PRO A 11 -27.57 60.76 55.81
C PRO A 11 -27.63 60.68 54.24
N LYS A 12 -28.89 60.60 53.75
CA LYS A 12 -29.55 61.20 52.55
C LYS A 12 -28.84 61.17 51.17
N ARG A 13 -29.31 60.31 50.24
CA ARG A 13 -30.33 60.52 49.17
C ARG A 13 -29.84 61.30 47.92
N THR A 14 -29.70 60.58 46.82
CA THR A 14 -30.19 60.99 45.48
C THR A 14 -30.83 59.79 44.78
N PHE A 15 -31.81 60.06 43.92
CA PHE A 15 -32.85 59.14 43.44
C PHE A 15 -32.62 58.77 41.96
N ASN A 16 -32.69 57.46 41.65
CA ASN A 16 -33.03 56.82 40.35
C ASN A 16 -32.12 56.96 39.11
N PRO A 17 -32.25 56.08 38.07
CA PRO A 17 -32.86 54.75 37.98
C PRO A 17 -31.92 53.68 37.39
N ASN A 18 -32.25 52.39 37.56
CA ASN A 18 -31.66 51.30 36.76
C ASN A 18 -32.16 51.44 35.31
N PRO A 19 -31.36 51.12 34.27
CA PRO A 19 -31.44 49.74 33.81
C PRO A 19 -30.13 49.16 33.24
N SER A 20 -30.13 47.84 33.19
CA SER A 20 -29.45 46.98 32.21
C SER A 20 -28.31 46.13 32.78
N THR A 21 -28.67 44.87 33.04
CA THR A 21 -27.89 43.73 32.58
C THR A 21 -27.22 44.08 31.24
N ARG A 22 -25.91 44.38 31.25
CA ARG A 22 -25.13 44.40 30.01
C ARG A 22 -25.15 42.99 29.46
N ALA A 23 -26.11 42.75 28.57
CA ALA A 23 -26.11 41.62 27.66
C ALA A 23 -24.71 41.55 27.06
N ARG A 24 -24.06 40.38 27.18
CA ARG A 24 -22.92 40.07 26.33
C ARG A 24 -23.41 40.34 24.90
N PRO A 25 -22.69 41.10 24.06
CA PRO A 25 -23.15 41.35 22.70
C PRO A 25 -23.38 39.99 22.05
N ASN A 26 -24.61 39.75 21.61
CA ASN A 26 -24.97 38.59 20.81
C ASN A 26 -24.16 38.70 19.52
N MET A 27 -22.99 38.10 19.53
CA MET A 27 -22.13 38.05 18.36
C MET A 27 -22.92 37.45 17.21
N THR A 28 -22.90 38.15 16.09
CA THR A 28 -23.54 37.67 14.88
C THR A 28 -22.87 36.37 14.42
N LEU A 29 -23.62 35.52 13.71
CA LEU A 29 -23.05 34.31 13.09
C LEU A 29 -21.84 34.65 12.20
N ALA A 30 -21.85 35.82 11.57
CA ALA A 30 -20.75 36.35 10.77
C ALA A 30 -19.49 36.61 11.60
N GLU A 31 -19.59 37.23 12.77
CA GLU A 31 -18.43 37.49 13.65
C GLU A 31 -17.84 36.19 14.22
N ARG A 32 -18.69 35.21 14.58
CA ARG A 32 -18.23 33.87 14.99
C ARG A 32 -17.53 33.14 13.84
N ALA A 33 -18.05 33.25 12.62
CA ALA A 33 -17.45 32.65 11.44
C ALA A 33 -16.10 33.30 11.11
N VAL A 34 -16.01 34.64 11.15
CA VAL A 34 -14.75 35.38 10.92
C VAL A 34 -13.71 35.04 11.99
N ARG A 35 -14.11 34.92 13.27
CA ARG A 35 -13.19 34.55 14.35
C ARG A 35 -12.77 33.07 14.29
N SER A 36 -13.65 32.19 13.82
CA SER A 36 -13.34 30.79 13.53
C SER A 36 -12.39 30.63 12.34
N LEU A 37 -12.45 31.54 11.36
CA LEU A 37 -11.52 31.60 10.22
C LEU A 37 -10.19 32.27 10.58
N ALA A 38 -10.22 33.28 11.46
CA ALA A 38 -9.04 34.01 11.92
C ALA A 38 -8.23 33.26 13.00
N ALA A 39 -8.88 32.36 13.76
CA ALA A 39 -8.21 31.47 14.69
C ALA A 39 -7.57 30.30 13.94
N MET A 40 -6.47 30.57 13.23
CA MET A 40 -5.60 29.52 12.70
C MET A 40 -5.02 28.74 13.88
N LYS A 41 -5.61 27.58 14.19
CA LYS A 41 -4.98 26.63 15.10
C LYS A 41 -3.74 26.06 14.41
N PRO A 42 -2.58 25.96 15.09
CA PRO A 42 -1.45 25.24 14.55
C PRO A 42 -1.90 23.84 14.17
N ASN A 43 -1.84 23.50 12.88
CA ASN A 43 -2.02 22.14 12.43
C ASN A 43 -0.63 21.53 12.31
N PRO A 44 -0.17 20.72 13.29
CA PRO A 44 1.19 20.20 13.29
C PRO A 44 1.43 19.42 12.01
N GLN A 45 2.57 19.67 11.37
CA GLN A 45 2.98 18.89 10.21
C GLN A 45 3.35 17.47 10.67
N PRO A 46 3.05 16.42 9.88
CA PRO A 46 3.51 15.08 10.20
C PRO A 46 5.05 15.07 10.27
N PRO A 47 5.64 14.25 11.16
CA PRO A 47 7.09 14.10 11.19
C PRO A 47 7.61 13.60 9.85
N LEU A 48 8.81 14.04 9.48
CA LEU A 48 9.50 13.52 8.30
C LEU A 48 10.03 12.12 8.61
N LEU A 49 9.77 11.20 7.69
CA LEU A 49 10.37 9.86 7.67
C LEU A 49 11.65 9.95 6.84
N ARG A 50 12.79 9.67 7.46
CA ARG A 50 14.09 9.66 6.79
C ARG A 50 14.57 8.22 6.66
N LEU A 51 14.55 7.71 5.43
CA LEU A 51 15.25 6.48 5.06
C LEU A 51 16.61 6.85 4.46
N ARG A 52 17.65 6.08 4.75
CA ARG A 52 18.96 6.15 4.09
C ARG A 52 18.86 5.60 2.68
N HIS A 53 18.12 4.52 2.50
CA HIS A 53 17.92 3.92 1.18
C HIS A 53 16.57 4.33 0.55
N PRO A 54 16.54 4.61 -0.76
CA PRO A 54 15.28 4.83 -1.48
C PRO A 54 14.36 3.61 -1.36
N LEU A 55 13.05 3.89 -1.28
CA LEU A 55 12.00 2.88 -1.19
C LEU A 55 11.34 2.71 -2.56
N VAL A 56 11.33 1.50 -3.09
CA VAL A 56 10.77 1.21 -4.42
C VAL A 56 9.58 0.26 -4.28
N LEU A 57 8.42 0.74 -4.73
CA LEU A 57 7.16 0.03 -4.77
C LEU A 57 7.05 -0.76 -6.08
N MET A 58 7.03 -2.08 -5.99
CA MET A 58 6.96 -2.98 -7.16
C MET A 58 5.54 -3.51 -7.33
N HIS A 59 4.90 -3.18 -8.46
CA HIS A 59 3.54 -3.65 -8.75
C HIS A 59 3.53 -5.09 -9.25
N GLY A 60 2.38 -5.75 -9.14
CA GLY A 60 2.18 -7.14 -9.58
C GLY A 60 1.63 -7.27 -11.01
N PHE A 61 0.95 -8.40 -11.22
CA PHE A 61 0.32 -8.79 -12.47
C PHE A 61 -0.99 -8.03 -12.71
N GLY A 62 -1.17 -7.53 -13.94
CA GLY A 62 -2.47 -7.13 -14.47
C GLY A 62 -2.97 -5.69 -14.29
N VAL A 63 -4.20 -5.51 -14.81
CA VAL A 63 -5.01 -4.29 -15.05
C VAL A 63 -5.06 -3.28 -13.90
N LEU A 64 -4.76 -3.65 -12.66
CA LEU A 64 -4.75 -2.67 -11.57
C LEU A 64 -3.73 -1.54 -11.84
N ALA A 65 -2.73 -1.79 -12.70
CA ALA A 65 -1.81 -0.81 -13.24
C ALA A 65 -2.45 0.25 -14.16
N ALA A 66 -3.61 -0.04 -14.77
CA ALA A 66 -4.33 0.86 -15.69
C ALA A 66 -5.16 1.95 -14.98
N PHE A 67 -5.34 1.87 -13.66
CA PHE A 67 -6.28 2.74 -12.91
C PHE A 67 -5.69 4.08 -12.42
N GLY A 68 -4.59 4.58 -13.01
CA GLY A 68 -4.09 5.92 -12.67
C GLY A 68 -3.01 6.42 -13.62
N ARG A 69 -2.91 7.75 -13.79
CA ARG A 69 -1.93 8.43 -14.65
C ARG A 69 -0.45 8.14 -14.32
N GLY A 70 -0.16 7.42 -13.24
CA GLY A 70 1.19 7.04 -12.82
C GLY A 70 1.41 5.56 -12.48
N GLY A 71 0.39 4.70 -12.62
CA GLY A 71 0.46 3.28 -12.25
C GLY A 71 -0.12 2.93 -10.87
N MET A 72 -0.19 1.63 -10.57
CA MET A 72 -0.94 1.05 -9.43
C MET A 72 -0.53 1.61 -8.06
N LEU A 73 0.78 1.75 -7.83
CA LEU A 73 1.38 2.12 -6.55
C LEU A 73 1.82 3.59 -6.49
N HIS A 74 1.49 4.37 -7.53
CA HIS A 74 1.94 5.75 -7.65
C HIS A 74 1.45 6.61 -6.48
N GLU A 75 0.19 6.48 -6.10
CA GLU A 75 -0.41 7.26 -5.01
C GLU A 75 0.20 6.96 -3.65
N GLN A 76 0.64 5.72 -3.44
CA GLN A 76 1.36 5.28 -2.24
C GLN A 76 2.75 5.89 -2.21
N ALA A 77 3.46 5.86 -3.34
CA ALA A 77 4.75 6.55 -3.45
C ALA A 77 4.59 8.05 -3.18
N MET A 78 3.58 8.71 -3.75
CA MET A 78 3.32 10.13 -3.48
C MET A 78 2.92 10.38 -2.02
N HIS A 79 2.19 9.46 -1.39
CA HIS A 79 1.85 9.54 0.04
C HIS A 79 3.10 9.50 0.93
N LEU A 80 4.08 8.66 0.57
CA LEU A 80 5.36 8.56 1.28
C LEU A 80 6.27 9.75 1.01
N ARG A 81 6.34 10.24 -0.24
CA ARG A 81 7.13 11.43 -0.60
C ARG A 81 6.69 12.69 0.14
N LYS A 82 5.39 12.86 0.39
CA LYS A 82 4.85 13.95 1.22
C LYS A 82 5.38 13.95 2.66
N ARG A 83 6.05 12.88 3.10
CA ARG A 83 6.68 12.72 4.41
C ARG A 83 8.21 12.67 4.34
N GLY A 84 8.81 13.01 3.21
CA GLY A 84 10.27 13.05 3.07
C GLY A 84 10.92 11.74 2.64
N VAL A 85 10.14 10.68 2.40
CA VAL A 85 10.68 9.41 1.89
C VAL A 85 11.01 9.54 0.41
N TRP A 86 12.19 9.09 0.01
CA TRP A 86 12.54 8.88 -1.41
C TRP A 86 11.83 7.64 -1.95
N ALA A 87 10.52 7.77 -2.18
CA ALA A 87 9.67 6.69 -2.65
C ALA A 87 9.44 6.77 -4.17
N PHE A 88 9.57 5.61 -4.83
CA PHE A 88 9.42 5.43 -6.27
C PHE A 88 8.44 4.29 -6.57
N ALA A 89 7.67 4.41 -7.64
CA ALA A 89 6.77 3.36 -8.12
C ALA A 89 6.81 3.31 -9.66
N PRO A 90 7.95 2.95 -10.28
CA PRO A 90 8.02 2.85 -11.73
C PRO A 90 7.18 1.67 -12.22
N ASN A 91 6.87 1.66 -13.52
CA ASN A 91 6.08 0.59 -14.14
C ASN A 91 6.96 -0.34 -14.98
N VAL A 92 6.56 -1.60 -15.00
CA VAL A 92 7.04 -2.68 -15.87
C VAL A 92 5.84 -3.30 -16.60
N SER A 93 6.11 -4.20 -17.53
CA SER A 93 5.10 -4.92 -18.30
C SER A 93 4.05 -5.55 -17.39
N PRO A 94 2.76 -5.20 -17.51
CA PRO A 94 1.72 -5.72 -16.63
C PRO A 94 1.44 -7.21 -16.85
N TYR A 95 1.81 -7.76 -18.02
CA TYR A 95 1.50 -9.14 -18.43
C TYR A 95 2.71 -9.82 -19.05
N HIS A 96 3.70 -10.20 -18.25
CA HIS A 96 4.88 -10.91 -18.72
C HIS A 96 5.39 -11.86 -17.65
N THR A 97 6.19 -12.84 -18.05
CA THR A 97 6.97 -13.73 -17.19
C THR A 97 7.75 -13.01 -16.09
N VAL A 98 7.97 -13.72 -14.97
CA VAL A 98 8.73 -13.19 -13.83
C VAL A 98 10.14 -12.76 -14.25
N SER A 99 10.79 -13.55 -15.10
CA SER A 99 12.17 -13.27 -15.51
C SER A 99 12.31 -11.98 -16.30
N ALA A 100 11.41 -11.72 -17.26
CA ALA A 100 11.50 -10.53 -18.09
C ALA A 100 11.06 -9.27 -17.32
N ARG A 101 10.04 -9.39 -16.46
CA ARG A 101 9.67 -8.30 -15.55
C ARG A 101 10.81 -7.96 -14.61
N ALA A 102 11.52 -8.95 -14.08
CA ALA A 102 12.73 -8.72 -13.28
C ALA A 102 13.80 -7.96 -14.07
N ASP A 103 14.05 -8.31 -15.34
CA ASP A 103 15.01 -7.57 -16.17
C ASP A 103 14.61 -6.09 -16.35
N GLN A 104 13.31 -5.82 -16.57
CA GLN A 104 12.79 -4.45 -16.61
C GLN A 104 12.92 -3.73 -15.26
N TRP A 105 12.61 -4.40 -14.13
CA TRP A 105 12.82 -3.84 -12.79
C TRP A 105 14.28 -3.51 -12.54
N GLY A 106 15.22 -4.36 -12.93
CA GLY A 106 16.65 -4.11 -12.81
C GLY A 106 17.06 -2.82 -13.54
N ALA A 107 16.52 -2.55 -14.72
CA ALA A 107 16.76 -1.29 -15.43
C ALA A 107 16.19 -0.07 -14.66
N ARG A 108 14.96 -0.19 -14.12
CA ARG A 108 14.33 0.89 -13.32
C ARG A 108 15.11 1.17 -12.03
N LEU A 109 15.49 0.14 -11.31
CA LEU A 109 16.25 0.25 -10.07
C LEU A 109 17.65 0.81 -10.30
N THR A 110 18.30 0.43 -11.41
CA THR A 110 19.62 1.00 -11.78
C THR A 110 19.52 2.50 -12.01
N HIS A 111 18.44 2.96 -12.64
CA HIS A 111 18.19 4.39 -12.82
C HIS A 111 17.97 5.10 -11.48
N ILE A 112 17.16 4.52 -10.58
CA ILE A 112 16.88 5.09 -9.25
C ILE A 112 18.17 5.22 -8.43
N LEU A 113 18.97 4.15 -8.32
CA LEU A 113 20.23 4.18 -7.56
C LEU A 113 21.17 5.28 -8.05
N ARG A 114 21.25 5.48 -9.38
CA ARG A 114 22.04 6.57 -9.99
C ARG A 114 21.47 7.95 -9.70
N GLU A 115 20.15 8.12 -9.73
CA GLU A 115 19.49 9.41 -9.47
C GLU A 115 19.61 9.82 -8.00
N THR A 116 19.56 8.85 -7.08
CA THR A 116 19.61 9.09 -5.64
C THR A 116 21.01 9.00 -5.04
N ASP A 117 22.02 8.61 -5.83
CA ASP A 117 23.38 8.31 -5.37
C ASP A 117 23.40 7.32 -4.18
N ALA A 118 22.52 6.31 -4.25
CA ALA A 118 22.37 5.31 -3.20
C ALA A 118 22.99 3.98 -3.63
N ASP A 119 23.55 3.23 -2.68
CA ASP A 119 24.14 1.91 -2.94
C ASP A 119 23.09 0.79 -2.91
N GLN A 120 22.04 0.96 -2.11
CA GLN A 120 20.98 -0.04 -1.91
C GLN A 120 19.58 0.59 -1.95
N VAL A 121 18.57 -0.26 -2.17
CA VAL A 121 17.13 0.08 -2.11
C VAL A 121 16.39 -0.78 -1.10
N HIS A 122 15.31 -0.23 -0.53
CA HIS A 122 14.25 -1.01 0.10
C HIS A 122 13.18 -1.36 -0.95
N LEU A 123 12.92 -2.65 -1.16
CA LEU A 123 11.87 -3.11 -2.05
C LEU A 123 10.59 -3.41 -1.27
N VAL A 124 9.46 -2.86 -1.71
CA VAL A 124 8.13 -3.23 -1.22
C VAL A 124 7.31 -3.72 -2.41
N ALA A 125 7.08 -5.02 -2.47
CA ALA A 125 6.65 -5.69 -3.68
C ALA A 125 5.28 -6.35 -3.48
N HIS A 126 4.29 -5.92 -4.28
CA HIS A 126 2.93 -6.43 -4.20
C HIS A 126 2.70 -7.57 -5.20
N SER A 127 2.03 -8.63 -4.76
CA SER A 127 1.59 -9.73 -5.65
C SER A 127 2.76 -10.31 -6.44
N MET A 128 2.64 -10.49 -7.77
CA MET A 128 3.72 -10.98 -8.63
C MET A 128 5.02 -10.17 -8.51
N GLY A 129 4.97 -8.89 -8.13
CA GLY A 129 6.17 -8.07 -7.93
C GLY A 129 7.16 -8.66 -6.92
N GLY A 130 6.67 -9.41 -5.92
CA GLY A 130 7.55 -10.10 -4.97
C GLY A 130 8.28 -11.30 -5.56
N LEU A 131 7.68 -11.99 -6.54
CA LEU A 131 8.38 -13.02 -7.32
C LEU A 131 9.42 -12.36 -8.24
N ASP A 132 9.07 -11.23 -8.88
CA ASP A 132 10.01 -10.44 -9.68
C ASP A 132 11.23 -10.05 -8.84
N ALA A 133 11.00 -9.54 -7.62
CA ALA A 133 12.05 -9.12 -6.70
C ALA A 133 12.94 -10.28 -6.23
N ARG A 134 12.35 -11.43 -5.87
CA ARG A 134 13.11 -12.63 -5.49
C ARG A 134 13.97 -13.14 -6.64
N PHE A 135 13.41 -13.17 -7.85
CA PHE A 135 14.15 -13.55 -9.04
C PHE A 135 15.29 -12.58 -9.33
N LEU A 136 15.04 -11.27 -9.23
CA LEU A 136 16.05 -10.24 -9.40
C LEU A 136 17.22 -10.42 -8.42
N VAL A 137 16.91 -10.54 -7.12
CA VAL A 137 17.91 -10.73 -6.06
C VAL A 137 18.74 -11.99 -6.28
N SER A 138 18.07 -13.12 -6.50
CA SER A 138 18.71 -14.44 -6.54
C SER A 138 19.40 -14.75 -7.89
N ARG A 139 18.89 -14.20 -8.99
CA ARG A 139 19.27 -14.61 -10.37
C ARG A 139 19.84 -13.50 -11.23
N ARG A 140 19.84 -12.25 -10.76
CA ARG A 140 20.34 -11.08 -11.52
C ARG A 140 21.38 -10.27 -10.77
N GLY A 141 21.94 -10.80 -9.67
CA GLY A 141 23.05 -10.16 -8.96
C GLY A 141 22.65 -8.91 -8.18
N TRP A 142 21.40 -8.86 -7.70
CA TRP A 142 20.87 -7.71 -6.96
C TRP A 142 20.96 -7.82 -5.44
N ALA A 143 21.44 -8.95 -4.91
CA ALA A 143 21.56 -9.17 -3.46
C ALA A 143 22.24 -8.01 -2.72
N GLU A 144 23.41 -7.56 -3.18
CA GLU A 144 24.15 -6.48 -2.53
C GLU A 144 23.53 -5.08 -2.72
N ARG A 145 22.56 -4.94 -3.62
CA ARG A 145 21.88 -3.66 -3.93
C ARG A 145 20.49 -3.58 -3.31
N VAL A 146 20.07 -4.58 -2.56
CA VAL A 146 18.75 -4.64 -1.92
C VAL A 146 18.97 -4.79 -0.43
N ALA A 147 18.63 -3.75 0.34
CA ALA A 147 18.74 -3.82 1.80
C ALA A 147 17.64 -4.71 2.39
N THR A 148 16.42 -4.57 1.89
CA THR A 148 15.25 -5.33 2.36
C THR A 148 14.32 -5.66 1.21
N LEU A 149 13.68 -6.81 1.27
CA LEU A 149 12.52 -7.15 0.44
C LEU A 149 11.31 -7.41 1.33
N THR A 150 10.35 -6.49 1.31
CA THR A 150 9.02 -6.67 1.92
C THR A 150 8.01 -7.06 0.85
N THR A 151 7.43 -8.25 0.94
CA THR A 151 6.36 -8.68 0.04
C THR A 151 4.98 -8.44 0.65
N VAL A 152 3.99 -8.13 -0.21
CA VAL A 152 2.59 -7.93 0.19
C VAL A 152 1.72 -8.78 -0.73
N SER A 153 1.15 -9.84 -0.18
CA SER A 153 0.30 -10.81 -0.89
C SER A 153 0.95 -11.41 -2.14
N THR A 154 2.25 -11.68 -2.07
CA THR A 154 2.97 -12.37 -3.14
C THR A 154 2.68 -13.87 -3.11
N PRO A 155 2.33 -14.52 -4.23
CA PRO A 155 2.03 -15.95 -4.24
C PRO A 155 3.32 -16.79 -4.17
N HIS A 156 3.99 -16.83 -3.00
CA HIS A 156 5.26 -17.55 -2.82
C HIS A 156 5.13 -19.08 -2.95
N ARG A 157 3.90 -19.61 -2.91
CA ARG A 157 3.58 -21.02 -3.20
C ARG A 157 2.68 -21.15 -4.43
N GLY A 158 2.59 -20.10 -5.25
CA GLY A 158 1.65 -19.97 -6.35
C GLY A 158 0.23 -19.66 -5.89
N THR A 159 -0.72 -19.67 -6.82
CA THR A 159 -2.14 -19.47 -6.54
C THR A 159 -3.00 -20.40 -7.38
N SER A 160 -3.97 -21.05 -6.76
CA SER A 160 -4.97 -21.86 -7.46
C SER A 160 -5.90 -21.05 -8.36
N ALA A 161 -5.93 -19.72 -8.23
CA ALA A 161 -6.58 -18.87 -9.23
C ALA A 161 -5.88 -19.00 -10.60
N ALA A 162 -4.56 -19.15 -10.64
CA ALA A 162 -3.83 -19.38 -11.89
C ALA A 162 -4.13 -20.76 -12.48
N ASP A 163 -4.26 -21.80 -11.64
CA ASP A 163 -4.75 -23.12 -12.09
C ASP A 163 -6.17 -23.00 -12.67
N PHE A 164 -7.08 -22.34 -11.94
CA PHE A 164 -8.45 -22.14 -12.39
C PHE A 164 -8.54 -21.42 -13.74
N VAL A 165 -7.73 -20.39 -13.97
CA VAL A 165 -7.68 -19.70 -15.28
C VAL A 165 -7.18 -20.65 -16.38
N MET A 166 -6.20 -21.51 -16.09
CA MET A 166 -5.65 -22.47 -17.05
C MET A 166 -6.52 -23.73 -17.24
N GLU A 167 -7.49 -23.97 -16.35
CA GLU A 167 -8.52 -25.01 -16.48
C GLU A 167 -9.68 -24.57 -17.40
N GLN A 168 -9.73 -23.29 -17.81
CA GLN A 168 -10.79 -22.77 -18.69
C GLN A 168 -10.61 -23.23 -20.14
N PRO A 169 -11.68 -23.22 -20.97
CA PRO A 169 -11.57 -23.57 -22.38
C PRO A 169 -10.53 -22.73 -23.13
N ASP A 170 -9.77 -23.34 -24.03
CA ASP A 170 -8.68 -22.68 -24.77
C ASP A 170 -9.11 -21.36 -25.45
N ARG A 171 -10.34 -21.32 -25.97
CA ARG A 171 -10.90 -20.09 -26.58
C ARG A 171 -11.02 -18.94 -25.59
N LEU A 172 -11.37 -19.20 -24.34
CA LEU A 172 -11.45 -18.19 -23.30
C LEU A 172 -10.05 -17.73 -22.87
N ILE A 173 -9.10 -18.67 -22.72
CA ILE A 173 -7.70 -18.33 -22.42
C ILE A 173 -7.11 -17.45 -23.52
N ALA A 174 -7.34 -17.81 -24.80
CA ALA A 174 -6.87 -17.03 -25.94
C ALA A 174 -7.48 -15.63 -25.98
N LEU A 175 -8.78 -15.49 -25.67
CA LEU A 175 -9.45 -14.19 -25.57
C LEU A 175 -8.84 -13.33 -24.45
N LEU A 176 -8.59 -13.91 -23.27
CA LEU A 176 -7.96 -13.21 -22.15
C LEU A 176 -6.53 -12.77 -22.51
N ALA A 177 -5.76 -13.63 -23.17
CA ALA A 177 -4.41 -13.31 -23.63
C ALA A 177 -4.41 -12.14 -24.64
N ALA A 178 -5.30 -12.17 -25.64
CA ALA A 178 -5.43 -11.09 -26.61
C ALA A 178 -5.85 -9.76 -25.98
N ALA A 179 -6.77 -9.80 -25.00
CA ALA A 179 -7.17 -8.60 -24.25
C ALA A 179 -6.02 -8.05 -23.39
N ALA A 180 -5.25 -8.92 -22.75
CA ALA A 180 -4.07 -8.56 -21.96
C ALA A 180 -2.98 -7.93 -22.84
N GLU A 181 -2.72 -8.49 -24.02
CA GLU A 181 -1.76 -7.96 -24.98
C GLU A 181 -2.19 -6.58 -25.52
N TRP A 182 -3.47 -6.44 -25.90
CA TRP A 182 -4.04 -5.15 -26.32
C TRP A 182 -3.85 -4.10 -25.24
N LEU A 183 -4.16 -4.43 -23.99
CA LEU A 183 -4.03 -3.48 -22.89
C LEU A 183 -2.56 -3.21 -22.54
N GLY A 184 -1.69 -4.22 -22.59
CA GLY A 184 -0.25 -4.08 -22.36
C GLY A 184 0.34 -2.99 -23.25
N ARG A 185 0.02 -3.02 -24.55
CA ARG A 185 0.39 -1.99 -25.52
C ARG A 185 -0.17 -0.60 -25.21
N GLN A 186 -1.35 -0.49 -24.58
CA GLN A 186 -1.88 0.83 -24.20
C GLN A 186 -1.17 1.42 -22.97
N ILE A 187 -0.68 0.57 -22.07
CA ILE A 187 -0.01 1.00 -20.83
C ILE A 187 1.48 1.30 -21.10
N LEU A 188 2.14 0.44 -21.88
CA LEU A 188 3.55 0.58 -22.28
C LEU A 188 3.64 0.35 -23.81
N PRO A 189 3.44 1.40 -24.62
CA PRO A 189 3.43 1.29 -26.09
C PRO A 189 4.73 0.80 -26.70
N ASP A 190 5.85 1.03 -26.03
CA ASP A 190 7.19 0.63 -26.49
C ASP A 190 7.61 -0.77 -25.98
N ASP A 191 6.72 -1.50 -25.29
CA ASP A 191 7.00 -2.82 -24.70
C ASP A 191 6.27 -3.93 -25.48
N ASP A 192 6.92 -4.44 -26.53
CA ASP A 192 6.36 -5.42 -27.47
C ASP A 192 6.31 -6.88 -26.93
N ALA A 193 6.48 -7.07 -25.62
CA ALA A 193 6.85 -8.37 -25.05
C ALA A 193 5.77 -9.06 -24.18
N SER A 194 4.51 -8.63 -24.18
CA SER A 194 3.51 -9.25 -23.29
C SER A 194 3.33 -10.76 -23.55
N ASP A 195 3.47 -11.59 -22.52
CA ASP A 195 3.21 -13.04 -22.54
C ASP A 195 2.30 -13.43 -21.37
N PHE A 196 1.00 -13.12 -21.53
CA PHE A 196 -0.02 -13.38 -20.52
C PHE A 196 -0.11 -14.87 -20.15
N THR A 197 -0.18 -15.74 -21.16
CA THR A 197 -0.40 -17.17 -20.94
C THR A 197 0.76 -17.78 -20.16
N ARG A 198 2.00 -17.46 -20.51
CA ARG A 198 3.16 -17.95 -19.77
C ARG A 198 3.24 -17.34 -18.38
N ALA A 199 2.95 -16.05 -18.23
CA ALA A 199 2.92 -15.41 -16.93
C ALA A 199 1.92 -16.08 -15.98
N VAL A 200 0.70 -16.38 -16.43
CA VAL A 200 -0.28 -17.12 -15.61
C VAL A 200 0.22 -18.53 -15.30
N ARG A 201 0.84 -19.23 -16.26
CA ARG A 201 1.44 -20.56 -15.99
C ARG A 201 2.54 -20.51 -14.94
N GLU A 202 3.36 -19.46 -14.92
CA GLU A 202 4.43 -19.27 -13.93
C GLU A 202 3.88 -18.97 -12.52
N LEU A 203 2.65 -18.49 -12.39
CA LEU A 203 1.99 -18.24 -11.10
C LEU A 203 1.31 -19.48 -10.48
N ARG A 204 1.28 -20.60 -11.21
CA ARG A 204 0.65 -21.85 -10.73
C ARG A 204 1.45 -22.46 -9.58
N PRO A 205 0.81 -23.05 -8.55
CA PRO A 205 1.48 -23.69 -7.43
C PRO A 205 2.55 -24.70 -7.83
N ALA A 206 2.25 -25.55 -8.82
CA ALA A 206 3.20 -26.55 -9.32
C ALA A 206 4.48 -25.92 -9.88
N HIS A 207 4.37 -24.81 -10.62
CA HIS A 207 5.53 -24.11 -11.17
C HIS A 207 6.30 -23.36 -10.08
N VAL A 208 5.60 -22.61 -9.22
CA VAL A 208 6.26 -21.80 -8.20
C VAL A 208 7.02 -22.69 -7.22
N GLN A 209 6.42 -23.79 -6.77
CA GLN A 209 7.03 -24.68 -5.79
C GLN A 209 8.04 -25.64 -6.42
N GLY A 210 7.76 -26.16 -7.62
CA GLY A 210 8.61 -27.16 -8.27
C GLY A 210 9.76 -26.61 -9.12
N THR A 211 9.69 -25.33 -9.51
CA THR A 211 10.68 -24.73 -10.42
C THR A 211 11.20 -23.41 -9.89
N PHE A 212 10.32 -22.46 -9.57
CA PHE A 212 10.74 -21.12 -9.19
C PHE A 212 11.50 -21.10 -7.85
N ASN A 213 10.90 -21.61 -6.78
CA ASN A 213 11.48 -21.57 -5.42
C ASN A 213 12.84 -22.29 -5.33
N PRO A 214 13.03 -23.52 -5.86
CA PRO A 214 14.34 -24.16 -5.87
C PRO A 214 15.40 -23.38 -6.64
N ALA A 215 14.99 -22.66 -7.70
CA ALA A 215 15.89 -21.86 -8.51
C ALA A 215 16.13 -20.44 -7.95
N THR A 216 15.40 -20.00 -6.93
CA THR A 216 15.46 -18.64 -6.36
C THR A 216 15.60 -18.66 -4.83
N PRO A 217 16.70 -19.23 -4.30
CA PRO A 217 16.98 -19.16 -2.88
C PRO A 217 17.16 -17.71 -2.42
N ASP A 218 16.79 -17.46 -1.17
CA ASP A 218 16.97 -16.16 -0.52
C ASP A 218 18.47 -15.85 -0.35
N ALA A 219 18.85 -14.60 -0.59
CA ALA A 219 20.21 -14.12 -0.40
C ALA A 219 20.44 -13.76 1.07
N PRO A 220 21.47 -14.29 1.76
CA PRO A 220 21.69 -14.02 3.18
C PRO A 220 21.92 -12.55 3.54
N SER A 221 22.35 -11.72 2.59
CA SER A 221 22.56 -10.28 2.76
C SER A 221 21.28 -9.45 2.70
N VAL A 222 20.13 -10.06 2.33
CA VAL A 222 18.85 -9.37 2.19
C VAL A 222 17.90 -9.77 3.31
N ASP A 223 17.27 -8.79 3.94
CA ASP A 223 16.21 -9.03 4.93
C ASP A 223 14.85 -9.22 4.23
N TYR A 224 14.29 -10.43 4.35
CA TYR A 224 13.03 -10.84 3.72
C TYR A 224 11.88 -10.81 4.71
N ARG A 225 10.84 -10.06 4.37
CA ARG A 225 9.61 -9.90 5.16
C ARG A 225 8.40 -10.06 4.30
N SER A 226 7.29 -10.48 4.90
CA SER A 226 6.03 -10.62 4.18
C SER A 226 4.82 -10.20 4.99
N TYR A 227 3.85 -9.69 4.26
CA TYR A 227 2.48 -9.46 4.70
C TYR A 227 1.52 -10.17 3.76
N ALA A 228 0.36 -10.55 4.28
CA ALA A 228 -0.71 -11.16 3.50
C ALA A 228 -1.97 -10.32 3.54
N GLY A 229 -2.84 -10.44 2.54
CA GLY A 229 -4.21 -9.97 2.62
C GLY A 229 -5.17 -11.06 3.07
N ARG A 230 -6.30 -10.65 3.62
CA ARG A 230 -7.46 -11.52 3.86
C ARG A 230 -8.76 -10.74 3.69
N ALA A 231 -9.67 -11.29 2.88
CA ALA A 231 -11.02 -10.76 2.68
C ALA A 231 -11.98 -11.82 2.15
N GLY A 232 -13.28 -11.58 2.32
CA GLY A 232 -14.32 -12.46 1.79
C GLY A 232 -14.46 -13.73 2.63
N ARG A 233 -14.56 -14.89 1.97
CA ARG A 233 -14.86 -16.16 2.65
C ARG A 233 -13.86 -16.46 3.77
N GLY A 234 -14.40 -16.89 4.92
CA GLY A 234 -13.62 -17.18 6.13
C GLY A 234 -13.19 -15.93 6.92
N THR A 235 -13.73 -14.75 6.61
CA THR A 235 -13.43 -13.49 7.31
C THR A 235 -14.69 -12.62 7.44
N ASP A 236 -14.66 -11.64 8.35
CA ASP A 236 -15.66 -10.55 8.43
C ASP A 236 -15.33 -9.37 7.50
N VAL A 237 -14.25 -9.48 6.71
CA VAL A 237 -13.75 -8.40 5.87
C VAL A 237 -14.44 -8.45 4.50
N PRO A 238 -15.06 -7.35 4.04
CA PRO A 238 -15.79 -7.36 2.78
C PRO A 238 -14.83 -7.43 1.58
N ILE A 239 -15.15 -8.28 0.61
CA ILE A 239 -14.42 -8.39 -0.65
C ILE A 239 -15.14 -7.69 -1.81
N ASN A 240 -14.37 -7.02 -2.68
CA ASN A 240 -14.91 -6.47 -3.92
C ASN A 240 -15.64 -7.56 -4.75
N PRO A 241 -16.86 -7.28 -5.25
CA PRO A 241 -17.61 -8.22 -6.09
C PRO A 241 -16.81 -8.84 -7.24
N PHE A 242 -15.89 -8.09 -7.85
CA PHE A 242 -15.04 -8.56 -8.94
C PHE A 242 -14.13 -9.74 -8.54
N PHE A 243 -13.74 -9.83 -7.26
CA PHE A 243 -12.88 -10.91 -6.77
C PHE A 243 -13.65 -12.10 -6.19
N ARG A 244 -14.99 -12.05 -6.09
CA ARG A 244 -15.78 -13.07 -5.37
C ARG A 244 -15.62 -14.48 -5.93
N LEU A 245 -15.57 -14.61 -7.26
CA LEU A 245 -15.41 -15.91 -7.90
C LEU A 245 -14.07 -16.55 -7.53
N LEU A 246 -12.96 -15.84 -7.76
CA LEU A 246 -11.63 -16.34 -7.45
C LEU A 246 -11.43 -16.52 -5.95
N ASN A 247 -11.95 -15.61 -5.12
CA ASN A 247 -11.92 -15.76 -3.67
C ASN A 247 -12.57 -17.07 -3.21
N HIS A 248 -13.70 -17.44 -3.80
CA HIS A 248 -14.35 -18.70 -3.49
C HIS A 248 -13.51 -19.89 -3.95
N VAL A 249 -13.01 -19.88 -5.19
CA VAL A 249 -12.19 -20.98 -5.73
C VAL A 249 -10.93 -21.19 -4.89
N ILE A 250 -10.22 -20.11 -4.55
CA ILE A 250 -9.04 -20.18 -3.69
C ILE A 250 -9.44 -20.64 -2.29
N TYR A 251 -10.57 -20.20 -1.75
CA TYR A 251 -11.02 -20.61 -0.42
C TYR A 251 -11.22 -22.11 -0.30
N GLU A 252 -11.84 -22.74 -1.30
CA GLU A 252 -12.06 -24.19 -1.30
C GLU A 252 -10.74 -25.00 -1.43
N ARG A 253 -9.69 -24.41 -2.03
CA ARG A 253 -8.42 -25.11 -2.33
C ARG A 253 -7.30 -24.79 -1.32
N GLU A 254 -7.24 -23.57 -0.81
CA GLU A 254 -6.12 -23.01 -0.05
C GLU A 254 -6.55 -22.24 1.21
N GLY A 255 -7.86 -22.02 1.41
CA GLY A 255 -8.41 -21.31 2.58
C GLY A 255 -8.45 -19.78 2.43
N VAL A 256 -8.37 -19.07 3.56
CA VAL A 256 -8.50 -17.61 3.62
C VAL A 256 -7.53 -16.93 2.64
N ASN A 257 -8.04 -15.97 1.88
CA ASN A 257 -7.33 -15.32 0.80
C ASN A 257 -7.83 -13.89 0.57
N ASP A 258 -7.19 -13.16 -0.34
CA ASP A 258 -7.51 -11.76 -0.65
C ASP A 258 -8.25 -11.56 -1.99
N GLY A 259 -8.62 -12.65 -2.66
CA GLY A 259 -9.21 -12.66 -3.99
C GLY A 259 -8.28 -13.15 -5.11
N TYR A 260 -6.96 -13.12 -4.89
CA TYR A 260 -5.98 -13.69 -5.83
C TYR A 260 -4.96 -14.60 -5.17
N VAL A 261 -4.61 -14.36 -3.90
CA VAL A 261 -3.54 -15.06 -3.21
C VAL A 261 -4.02 -15.52 -1.84
N ALA A 262 -3.82 -16.81 -1.55
CA ALA A 262 -4.09 -17.35 -0.22
C ALA A 262 -3.14 -16.75 0.83
N THR A 263 -3.66 -16.49 2.02
CA THR A 263 -2.89 -15.92 3.13
C THR A 263 -1.66 -16.77 3.45
N GLU A 264 -1.79 -18.10 3.41
CA GLU A 264 -0.69 -19.03 3.62
C GLU A 264 0.35 -19.02 2.47
N SER A 265 -0.11 -18.87 1.21
CA SER A 265 0.81 -18.72 0.07
C SER A 265 1.64 -17.44 0.17
N ALA A 266 1.10 -16.39 0.79
CA ALA A 266 1.76 -15.10 0.97
C ALA A 266 2.86 -15.06 2.04
N ARG A 267 2.93 -16.04 2.94
CA ARG A 267 3.95 -16.08 4.01
C ARG A 267 5.33 -16.41 3.46
N TRP A 268 6.32 -15.55 3.69
CA TRP A 268 7.72 -15.76 3.30
C TRP A 268 8.69 -14.96 4.18
N GLY A 269 9.90 -15.49 4.38
CA GLY A 269 10.86 -14.90 5.31
C GLY A 269 10.23 -14.67 6.69
N ASP A 270 10.43 -13.48 7.24
CA ASP A 270 9.77 -13.04 8.46
C ASP A 270 8.34 -12.54 8.16
N PHE A 271 7.34 -13.34 8.52
CA PHE A 271 5.94 -13.00 8.30
C PHE A 271 5.42 -12.05 9.38
N ARG A 272 5.11 -10.82 8.97
CA ARG A 272 4.74 -9.71 9.85
C ARG A 272 3.24 -9.57 10.11
N GLY A 273 2.39 -10.29 9.35
CA GLY A 273 0.96 -10.38 9.64
C GLY A 273 0.06 -10.26 8.41
N ALA A 274 -1.24 -10.18 8.67
CA ALA A 274 -2.26 -10.08 7.63
C ALA A 274 -3.04 -8.75 7.70
N LEU A 275 -3.29 -8.15 6.54
CA LEU A 275 -4.10 -6.97 6.34
C LEU A 275 -5.56 -7.40 6.09
N ASP A 276 -6.49 -6.73 6.77
CA ASP A 276 -7.93 -6.85 6.54
C ASP A 276 -8.34 -6.10 5.26
N ALA A 277 -7.89 -6.60 4.12
CA ALA A 277 -8.08 -5.99 2.81
C ALA A 277 -8.05 -7.03 1.68
N ASP A 278 -8.92 -6.84 0.68
CA ASP A 278 -8.82 -7.53 -0.60
C ASP A 278 -7.60 -7.05 -1.41
N HIS A 279 -7.26 -7.79 -2.47
CA HIS A 279 -6.03 -7.57 -3.24
C HIS A 279 -5.89 -6.15 -3.80
N ALA A 280 -6.99 -5.48 -4.17
CA ALA A 280 -6.95 -4.10 -4.67
C ALA A 280 -6.82 -3.08 -3.53
N ARG A 281 -7.51 -3.30 -2.41
CA ARG A 281 -7.48 -2.37 -1.28
C ARG A 281 -6.11 -2.30 -0.61
N GLN A 282 -5.30 -3.36 -0.68
CA GLN A 282 -3.92 -3.36 -0.20
C GLN A 282 -3.07 -2.29 -0.88
N VAL A 283 -3.32 -2.01 -2.17
CA VAL A 283 -2.64 -0.97 -2.97
C VAL A 283 -3.46 0.32 -3.06
N GLY A 284 -4.41 0.52 -2.13
CA GLY A 284 -5.19 1.76 -2.01
C GLY A 284 -6.29 1.95 -3.05
N LEU A 285 -6.63 0.92 -3.83
CA LEU A 285 -7.72 0.96 -4.81
C LEU A 285 -9.04 0.52 -4.14
N ALA A 286 -10.06 1.39 -4.16
CA ALA A 286 -11.38 1.07 -3.62
C ALA A 286 -12.36 0.55 -4.70
N ALA A 287 -13.42 -0.14 -4.24
CA ALA A 287 -14.55 -0.47 -5.10
C ALA A 287 -15.17 0.83 -5.68
N GLY A 288 -15.29 0.90 -7.01
CA GLY A 288 -15.77 2.10 -7.72
C GLY A 288 -14.68 3.09 -8.17
N GLY A 289 -13.39 2.76 -8.03
CA GLY A 289 -12.29 3.40 -8.77
C GLY A 289 -11.92 4.84 -8.40
N LEU A 290 -12.60 5.49 -7.44
CA LEU A 290 -12.48 6.94 -7.24
C LEU A 290 -12.21 7.40 -5.78
N ARG A 291 -12.12 6.50 -4.78
CA ARG A 291 -11.78 6.88 -3.39
C ARG A 291 -10.56 6.13 -2.87
N ARG A 292 -9.65 6.86 -2.21
CA ARG A 292 -8.53 6.29 -1.43
C ARG A 292 -9.04 5.32 -0.37
N VAL A 293 -8.23 4.32 -0.06
CA VAL A 293 -8.40 3.45 1.11
C VAL A 293 -7.43 3.93 2.21
N PRO A 294 -7.89 4.65 3.26
CA PRO A 294 -7.01 5.18 4.31
C PRO A 294 -6.18 4.10 5.03
N ALA A 295 -6.67 2.85 5.04
CA ALA A 295 -5.94 1.73 5.60
C ALA A 295 -4.64 1.42 4.84
N ALA A 296 -4.63 1.54 3.50
CA ALA A 296 -3.41 1.34 2.71
C ALA A 296 -2.38 2.44 2.99
N ASP A 297 -2.81 3.71 3.01
CA ASP A 297 -1.95 4.84 3.37
C ASP A 297 -1.31 4.66 4.76
N ALA A 298 -2.10 4.19 5.74
CA ALA A 298 -1.61 3.89 7.08
C ALA A 298 -0.59 2.75 7.07
N PHE A 299 -0.88 1.66 6.36
CA PHE A 299 0.01 0.52 6.22
C PHE A 299 1.38 0.91 5.64
N TYR A 300 1.41 1.57 4.47
CA TYR A 300 2.68 1.97 3.86
C TYR A 300 3.45 2.98 4.72
N ARG A 301 2.76 3.86 5.45
CA ARG A 301 3.40 4.78 6.40
C ARG A 301 4.05 4.02 7.55
N THR A 302 3.34 3.08 8.17
CA THR A 302 3.90 2.26 9.27
C THR A 302 5.08 1.45 8.78
N LEU A 303 4.96 0.79 7.62
CA LEU A 303 6.06 0.05 7.01
C LEU A 303 7.31 0.94 6.80
N ALA A 304 7.14 2.16 6.27
CA ALA A 304 8.25 3.08 6.08
C ALA A 304 8.85 3.60 7.40
N GLN A 305 8.04 3.72 8.46
CA GLN A 305 8.53 4.06 9.80
C GLN A 305 9.37 2.91 10.37
N ASP A 306 8.87 1.67 10.29
CA ASP A 306 9.58 0.49 10.78
C ASP A 306 10.95 0.35 10.10
N LEU A 307 11.01 0.59 8.77
CA LEU A 307 12.28 0.61 8.04
C LEU A 307 13.24 1.70 8.52
N ALA A 308 12.72 2.90 8.83
CA ALA A 308 13.55 4.00 9.30
C ALA A 308 14.11 3.74 10.70
N ASP A 309 13.29 3.21 11.60
CA ASP A 309 13.69 2.87 12.97
C ASP A 309 14.79 1.79 12.94
N GLU A 310 14.64 0.76 12.10
CA GLU A 310 15.64 -0.29 11.95
C GLU A 310 16.94 0.17 11.29
N GLU A 311 16.90 1.19 10.43
CA GLU A 311 18.12 1.79 9.90
C GLU A 311 18.89 2.54 10.99
N ASP A 312 18.19 3.29 11.84
CA ASP A 312 18.82 4.02 12.92
C ASP A 312 19.39 3.11 14.02
N ASP A 313 18.76 1.97 14.30
CA ASP A 313 19.26 0.96 15.25
C ASP A 313 20.56 0.26 14.79
N ARG A 314 20.86 0.25 13.49
CA ARG A 314 22.08 -0.35 12.91
C ARG A 314 23.28 0.61 12.88
N ARG A 315 23.16 1.80 13.50
CA ARG A 315 24.25 2.77 13.65
C ARG A 315 25.13 2.44 14.86
#